data_AF-A0AAN8FAL3-F1
#
_entry.id   AF-A0AAN8FAL3-F1
#
_cell.length_a   1.000
_cell.length_b   1.000
_cell.length_c   1.000
_cell.angle_alpha   90.00
_cell.angle_beta   90.00
_cell.angle_gamma   90.00
#
_symmetry.space_group_name_H-M   'P 1'
#
loop_
_entity.id
_entity.type
_entity.pdbx_description
1 polymer ?
#
loop_
_entity_poly.entity_id
_entity_poly.type
_entity_poly.pdbx_seq_one_letter_code
_entity_poly.pdbx_strand_id
1 'polypeptide(L)'
;MPWWAILLLALAGTTSAHVRLTFPPARQPDFDFFSSANSRLPCGVPKPPIDKGVRTFLKSGSTVDIQWATAIPHMGGVRLEVLNALDEPIAIFTNFLDPYNIT
;
A
#
# COMPACT_ATOMS: atom_id res chain seq x y z
N MET A 1 12.42 -17.29 28.46
CA MET A 1 12.76 -16.65 27.18
C MET A 1 13.76 -15.55 27.46
N PRO A 2 14.94 -15.55 26.83
CA PRO A 2 15.96 -14.56 27.13
C PRO A 2 15.48 -13.15 26.70
N TRP A 3 15.74 -12.15 27.53
CA TRP A 3 15.33 -10.76 27.32
C TRP A 3 15.84 -10.18 25.99
N TRP A 4 17.03 -10.59 25.54
CA TRP A 4 17.59 -10.20 24.25
C TRP A 4 16.77 -10.72 23.07
N ALA A 5 16.11 -11.88 23.20
CA ALA A 5 15.25 -12.41 22.14
C ALA A 5 13.95 -11.59 22.02
N ILE A 6 13.42 -11.09 23.14
CA ILE A 6 12.28 -10.15 23.15
C ILE A 6 12.67 -8.83 22.49
N LEU A 7 13.88 -8.33 22.77
CA LEU A 7 14.42 -7.12 22.15
C LEU A 7 14.60 -7.30 20.63
N LEU A 8 15.24 -8.39 20.18
CA LEU A 8 15.42 -8.69 18.76
C LEU A 8 14.08 -8.83 18.03
N LEU A 9 13.09 -9.47 18.66
CA LEU A 9 11.74 -9.61 18.08
C LEU A 9 11.02 -8.26 17.98
N ALA A 10 11.20 -7.37 18.95
CA ALA A 10 10.64 -6.02 18.93
C ALA A 10 11.27 -5.14 17.84
N LEU A 11 12.59 -5.24 17.62
CA LEU A 11 13.26 -4.49 16.54
C LEU A 11 12.93 -5.02 15.14
N ALA A 12 12.76 -6.34 14.98
CA ALA A 12 12.41 -6.96 13.69
C ALA A 12 11.05 -6.50 13.14
N GLY A 13 10.15 -5.97 13.97
CA GLY A 13 8.84 -5.45 13.55
C GLY A 13 8.87 -4.01 13.02
N THR A 14 10.00 -3.31 13.11
CA THR A 14 10.09 -1.92 12.65
C THR A 14 10.55 -1.86 11.19
N THR A 15 9.64 -1.52 10.29
CA THR A 15 9.97 -1.25 8.88
C THR A 15 9.56 0.19 8.56
N SER A 16 10.44 0.91 7.87
CA SER A 16 10.14 2.23 7.31
C SER A 16 10.17 2.14 5.80
N ALA A 17 9.10 2.58 5.16
CA ALA A 17 9.01 2.66 3.72
C ALA A 17 8.32 3.97 3.33
N HIS A 18 8.86 4.66 2.33
CA HIS A 18 8.24 5.83 1.72
C HIS A 18 7.68 5.39 0.38
N VAL A 19 6.37 5.20 0.31
CA VAL A 19 5.69 4.84 -0.93
C VAL A 19 4.31 5.49 -0.96
N ARG A 20 3.98 6.08 -2.11
CA ARG A 20 2.62 6.52 -2.42
C ARG A 20 2.28 6.21 -3.87
N LEU A 21 1.02 5.89 -4.14
CA LEU A 21 0.55 5.74 -5.52
C LEU A 21 0.41 7.12 -6.17
N THR A 22 0.99 7.26 -7.36
CA THR A 22 0.76 8.39 -8.26
C THR A 22 -0.34 8.06 -9.27
N PHE A 23 -0.46 6.79 -9.66
CA PHE A 23 -1.59 6.28 -10.43
C PHE A 23 -1.97 4.84 -10.01
N PRO A 24 -3.26 4.56 -9.71
CA PRO A 24 -4.30 5.55 -9.46
C PRO A 24 -3.89 6.47 -8.28
N PRO A 25 -4.32 7.74 -8.26
CA PRO A 25 -3.90 8.67 -7.21
C PRO A 25 -4.25 8.15 -5.82
N ALA A 26 -3.32 8.27 -4.88
CA ALA A 26 -3.53 7.88 -3.49
C ALA A 26 -4.68 8.68 -2.83
N ARG A 27 -5.23 8.12 -1.75
CA ARG A 27 -6.22 8.82 -0.91
C ARG A 27 -5.62 10.11 -0.37
N GLN A 28 -6.44 11.15 -0.31
CA GLN A 28 -6.03 12.44 0.20
C GLN A 28 -6.19 12.52 1.73
N PRO A 29 -5.28 13.21 2.43
CA PRO A 29 -4.01 13.77 1.93
C PRO A 29 -3.00 12.68 1.51
N ASP A 30 -2.35 12.85 0.36
CA ASP A 30 -1.45 11.86 -0.26
C ASP A 30 -0.02 11.90 0.29
N PHE A 31 0.08 11.78 1.61
CA PHE A 31 1.37 11.78 2.30
C PHE A 31 2.29 10.65 1.84
N ASP A 32 3.57 10.96 1.66
CA ASP A 32 4.67 9.99 1.50
C ASP A 32 5.51 9.84 2.79
N PHE A 33 5.05 10.46 3.88
CA PHE A 33 5.97 11.09 4.84
C PHE A 33 6.64 10.15 5.85
N PHE A 34 7.81 10.61 6.30
CA PHE A 34 8.78 10.19 7.32
C PHE A 34 8.28 9.48 8.61
N SER A 35 6.96 9.38 8.88
CA SER A 35 6.44 8.78 10.11
C SER A 35 5.10 8.07 9.91
N SER A 36 5.07 6.77 10.24
CA SER A 36 3.86 5.95 10.27
C SER A 36 2.94 6.24 11.47
N ALA A 37 3.29 7.16 12.37
CA ALA A 37 2.56 7.39 13.63
C ALA A 37 1.10 7.82 13.42
N ASN A 38 0.80 8.45 12.28
CA ASN A 38 -0.56 8.85 11.91
C ASN A 38 -1.17 7.93 10.84
N SER A 39 -0.42 6.93 10.37
CA SER A 39 -0.85 6.01 9.33
C SER A 39 -1.80 4.97 9.90
N ARG A 40 -2.99 4.83 9.31
CA ARG A 40 -3.98 3.82 9.65
C ARG A 40 -4.01 2.72 8.60
N LEU A 41 -4.04 1.47 9.03
CA LEU A 41 -4.27 0.36 8.11
C LEU A 41 -5.67 0.46 7.48
N PRO A 42 -5.84 -0.01 6.23
CA PRO A 42 -4.80 -0.55 5.35
C PRO A 42 -4.10 0.51 4.47
N CYS A 43 -4.64 1.74 4.34
CA CYS A 43 -4.22 2.69 3.29
C CYS A 43 -3.51 3.96 3.81
N GLY A 44 -3.03 3.97 5.05
CA GLY A 44 -2.38 5.14 5.68
C GLY A 44 -3.36 6.23 6.12
N VAL A 45 -4.38 6.54 5.33
CA VAL A 45 -5.38 7.59 5.64
C VAL A 45 -6.81 7.06 5.61
N PRO A 46 -7.77 7.71 6.31
CA PRO A 46 -9.17 7.30 6.30
C PRO A 46 -9.77 7.21 4.89
N LYS A 47 -10.64 6.22 4.67
CA LYS A 47 -11.40 6.09 3.43
C LYS A 47 -12.35 7.29 3.31
N PRO A 48 -12.32 8.06 2.21
CA PRO A 48 -13.26 9.16 2.04
C PRO A 48 -14.68 8.64 1.81
N PRO A 49 -15.71 9.43 2.17
CA PRO A 49 -17.10 9.17 1.80
C PRO A 49 -17.27 8.93 0.29
N ILE A 50 -18.36 8.24 -0.08
CA ILE A 50 -18.58 7.83 -1.48
C ILE A 50 -18.58 9.02 -2.44
N ASP A 51 -19.13 10.15 -1.98
CA ASP A 51 -19.35 11.41 -2.68
C ASP A 51 -18.17 12.39 -2.65
N LYS A 52 -17.11 12.14 -1.85
CA LYS A 52 -16.03 13.13 -1.61
C LYS A 52 -14.62 12.67 -2.02
N GLY A 53 -14.45 11.40 -2.38
CA GLY A 53 -13.14 10.84 -2.76
C GLY A 53 -12.88 10.89 -4.26
N VAL A 54 -11.61 11.09 -4.65
CA VAL A 54 -11.17 10.85 -6.03
C VAL A 54 -11.28 9.35 -6.34
N ARG A 55 -11.90 9.02 -7.47
CA ARG A 55 -12.12 7.64 -7.93
C ARG A 55 -11.53 7.47 -9.32
N THR A 56 -10.78 6.39 -9.51
CA THR A 56 -10.33 5.97 -10.82
C THR A 56 -11.22 4.83 -11.28
N PHE A 57 -11.79 4.95 -12.48
CA PHE A 57 -12.60 3.91 -13.09
C PHE A 57 -11.72 3.14 -14.08
N LEU A 58 -11.59 1.84 -13.87
CA LEU A 58 -10.80 0.94 -14.70
C LEU A 58 -11.74 0.04 -15.51
N LYS A 59 -11.38 -0.23 -16.76
CA LYS A 59 -12.15 -1.14 -17.61
C LYS A 59 -11.84 -2.59 -17.22
N SER A 60 -12.86 -3.41 -17.02
CA SER A 60 -12.65 -4.84 -16.81
C SER A 60 -11.91 -5.47 -18.00
N GLY A 61 -10.93 -6.33 -17.70
CA GLY A 61 -10.10 -7.01 -18.71
C GLY A 61 -9.03 -6.15 -19.36
N SER A 62 -8.82 -4.88 -18.96
CA SER A 62 -7.72 -4.06 -19.47
C SER A 62 -6.46 -4.18 -18.62
N THR A 63 -5.29 -4.08 -19.25
CA THR A 63 -4.02 -3.82 -18.55
C THR A 63 -3.99 -2.40 -18.00
N VAL A 64 -3.44 -2.23 -16.79
CA VAL A 64 -3.35 -0.94 -16.10
C VAL A 64 -1.92 -0.71 -15.63
N ASP A 65 -1.34 0.42 -16.01
CA ASP A 65 -0.01 0.82 -15.57
C ASP A 65 -0.10 1.49 -14.20
N ILE A 66 0.21 0.73 -13.14
CA ILE A 66 0.27 1.25 -11.77
C ILE A 66 1.58 2.00 -11.56
N GLN A 67 1.49 3.20 -11.01
CA GLN A 67 2.64 4.07 -10.76
C GLN A 67 2.70 4.48 -9.30
N TRP A 68 3.91 4.54 -8.75
CA TRP A 68 4.18 4.99 -7.40
C TRP A 68 5.45 5.83 -7.35
N ALA A 69 5.57 6.61 -6.28
CA ALA A 69 6.75 7.39 -5.95
C ALA A 69 7.27 7.01 -4.56
N THR A 70 8.59 7.06 -4.42
CA THR A 70 9.32 6.84 -3.16
C THR A 70 10.27 8.01 -2.96
N ALA A 71 10.13 8.70 -1.81
CA ALA A 71 10.98 9.84 -1.50
C ALA A 71 12.41 9.40 -1.13
N ILE A 72 12.52 8.33 -0.34
CA ILE A 72 13.79 7.72 0.06
C ILE A 72 13.69 6.22 -0.26
N PRO A 73 14.45 5.73 -1.25
CA PRO A 73 14.49 4.31 -1.57
C PRO A 73 15.08 3.51 -0.41
N HIS A 74 14.38 2.45 -0.01
CA HIS A 74 14.85 1.49 0.99
C HIS A 74 14.97 0.10 0.37
N MET A 75 15.87 -0.72 0.91
CA MET A 75 15.93 -2.14 0.54
C MET A 75 14.64 -2.84 0.96
N GLY A 76 14.13 -3.72 0.11
CA GLY A 76 12.90 -4.46 0.36
C GLY A 76 12.23 -4.89 -0.94
N GLY A 77 10.92 -5.08 -0.87
CA GLY A 77 10.09 -5.38 -2.02
C GLY A 77 8.79 -4.59 -1.97
N VAL A 78 8.05 -4.64 -3.07
CA VAL A 78 6.70 -4.06 -3.17
C VAL A 78 5.67 -5.19 -3.23
N ARG A 79 4.52 -4.96 -2.60
CA ARG A 79 3.34 -5.81 -2.65
C ARG A 79 2.17 -4.92 -3.01
N LEU A 80 1.45 -5.26 -4.07
CA LEU A 80 0.23 -4.56 -4.47
C LEU A 80 -0.98 -5.42 -4.12
N GLU A 81 -1.99 -4.82 -3.51
CA GLU A 81 -3.23 -5.49 -3.18
C GLU A 81 -4.43 -4.75 -3.76
N VAL A 82 -5.38 -5.51 -4.29
CA VAL A 82 -6.71 -4.99 -4.60
C VAL A 82 -7.61 -5.32 -3.42
N LEU A 83 -8.26 -4.30 -2.86
CA LEU A 83 -9.17 -4.44 -1.74
C LEU A 83 -10.62 -4.26 -2.20
N ASN A 84 -11.55 -5.00 -1.58
CA ASN A 84 -12.98 -4.81 -1.80
C ASN A 84 -13.53 -3.59 -1.01
N ALA A 85 -14.85 -3.39 -1.05
CA ALA A 85 -15.49 -2.28 -0.34
C ALA A 85 -15.34 -2.34 1.19
N LEU A 86 -15.15 -3.54 1.75
CA LEU A 86 -14.94 -3.83 3.17
C LEU A 86 -13.45 -3.75 3.56
N ASP A 87 -12.58 -3.29 2.65
CA ASP A 87 -11.13 -3.21 2.83
C ASP A 87 -10.44 -4.58 2.98
N GLU A 88 -11.05 -5.65 2.46
CA GLU A 88 -10.48 -7.00 2.44
C GLU A 88 -9.73 -7.29 1.14
N PRO A 89 -8.57 -7.97 1.16
CA PRO A 89 -7.82 -8.30 -0.05
C PRO A 89 -8.55 -9.31 -0.95
N ILE A 90 -8.68 -8.99 -2.24
CA ILE A 90 -9.24 -9.87 -3.29
C ILE A 90 -8.22 -10.27 -4.36
N ALA A 91 -7.09 -9.57 -4.43
CA ALA A 91 -5.95 -9.95 -5.26
C ALA A 91 -4.66 -9.43 -4.63
N ILE A 92 -3.57 -10.20 -4.75
CA ILE A 92 -2.25 -9.86 -4.21
C ILE A 92 -1.20 -10.09 -5.30
N PHE A 93 -0.35 -9.09 -5.53
CA PHE A 93 0.75 -9.13 -6.48
C PHE A 93 2.07 -8.89 -5.77
N THR A 94 2.98 -9.86 -5.87
CA THR A 94 4.33 -9.82 -5.29
C THR A 94 5.43 -10.04 -6.33
N ASN A 95 5.07 -10.56 -7.52
CA ASN A 95 5.94 -10.68 -8.68
C ASN A 95 5.32 -9.89 -9.84
N PHE A 96 6.02 -8.86 -10.31
CA PHE A 96 5.53 -7.92 -11.33
C PHE A 96 6.00 -8.30 -12.74
N LEU A 97 6.61 -9.47 -12.91
CA LEU A 97 7.07 -9.97 -14.20
C LEU A 97 5.97 -10.75 -14.96
N ASP A 98 4.88 -11.12 -14.28
CA ASP A 98 3.81 -11.94 -14.85
C ASP A 98 2.48 -11.15 -15.01
N PRO A 99 1.80 -11.20 -16.16
CA PRO A 99 0.47 -10.61 -16.32
C PRO A 99 -0.59 -11.39 -15.52
N TYR A 100 -1.44 -10.68 -14.78
CA TYR A 100 -2.51 -11.27 -13.96
C TYR A 100 -3.90 -10.85 -14.44
N ASN A 101 -4.81 -11.83 -14.54
CA ASN A 101 -6.23 -11.58 -14.77
C ASN A 101 -6.96 -11.43 -13.43
N ILE A 102 -7.57 -10.27 -13.20
CA ILE A 102 -8.51 -10.06 -12.10
C ILE A 102 -9.90 -10.45 -12.61
N THR A 103 -10.44 -11.58 -12.16
CA THR A 103 -11.81 -12.05 -12.49
C THR A 103 -12.80 -11.61 -11.42
#